data_AF-A0A8X6NCH4-F1
#
_entry.id   AF-A0A8X6NCH4-F1
#
_cell.length_a   1.000
_cell.length_b   1.000
_cell.length_c   1.000
_cell.angle_alpha   90.00
_cell.angle_beta   90.00
_cell.angle_gamma   90.00
#
_symmetry.space_group_name_H-M   'P 1'
#
loop_
_entity.id
_entity.type
_entity.pdbx_description
1 polymer ?
#
loop_
_entity_poly.entity_id
_entity_poly.type
_entity_poly.pdbx_seq_one_letter_code
_entity_poly.pdbx_strand_id
1 'polypeptide(L)'
;MLLNGAPNMMEKKNGCLKLMKDENPNMLLVNCVIHRENLVAKNISPVLNEILDLVMKCINAVKANTKCGSLFKLFCEERNEYHVRLTLHTEII
;
A
#
# COMPACT_ATOMS: atom_id res chain seq x y z
N MET A 1 7.80 -4.87 -22.64
CA MET A 1 7.55 -5.26 -21.24
C MET A 1 6.89 -4.10 -20.51
N LEU A 2 5.63 -3.83 -20.81
CA LEU A 2 4.78 -2.90 -20.06
C LEU A 2 3.52 -3.69 -19.73
N LEU A 3 3.08 -3.57 -18.47
CA LEU A 3 2.05 -4.37 -17.81
C LEU A 3 2.47 -5.81 -17.45
N ASN A 4 2.48 -6.05 -16.14
CA ASN A 4 2.39 -7.39 -15.55
C ASN A 4 1.33 -8.21 -16.30
N GLY A 5 1.72 -9.40 -16.76
CA GLY A 5 0.89 -10.31 -17.54
C GLY A 5 -0.29 -10.87 -16.73
N ALA A 6 -1.35 -10.08 -16.62
CA ALA A 6 -2.66 -10.50 -16.13
C ALA A 6 -3.72 -10.11 -17.19
N PRO A 7 -4.43 -11.08 -17.82
CA PRO A 7 -5.21 -10.82 -19.03
C PRO A 7 -6.45 -9.93 -18.85
N ASN A 8 -6.90 -9.69 -17.62
CA ASN A 8 -8.29 -9.27 -17.37
C ASN A 8 -8.48 -7.76 -17.05
N MET A 9 -7.46 -6.90 -17.24
CA MET A 9 -7.47 -5.48 -16.81
C MET A 9 -6.98 -4.48 -17.88
N MET A 10 -7.06 -4.82 -19.17
CA MET A 10 -6.33 -4.10 -20.24
C MET A 10 -7.06 -2.89 -20.84
N GLU A 11 -8.39 -2.88 -20.90
CA GLU A 11 -9.11 -1.92 -21.76
C GLU A 11 -9.09 -0.47 -21.24
N LYS A 12 -9.31 -0.27 -19.93
CA LYS A 12 -9.37 1.07 -19.31
C LYS A 12 -7.98 1.69 -19.08
N LYS A 13 -6.95 0.85 -18.92
CA LYS A 13 -5.56 1.29 -18.69
C LYS A 13 -4.89 1.85 -19.95
N ASN A 14 -5.32 1.42 -21.14
CA ASN A 14 -4.71 1.86 -22.40
C ASN A 14 -5.02 3.33 -22.73
N GLY A 15 -6.23 3.82 -22.41
CA GLY A 15 -6.57 5.24 -22.58
C GLY A 15 -5.79 6.16 -21.64
N CYS A 16 -5.68 5.76 -20.37
CA CYS A 16 -4.87 6.47 -19.37
C CYS A 16 -3.39 6.47 -19.76
N LEU A 17 -2.84 5.34 -20.19
CA LEU A 17 -1.46 5.24 -20.66
C LEU A 17 -1.18 6.17 -21.86
N LYS A 18 -2.14 6.30 -22.78
CA LYS A 18 -2.00 7.20 -23.94
C LYS A 18 -1.95 8.65 -23.50
N LEU A 19 -2.89 9.09 -22.65
CA LEU A 19 -2.89 10.43 -22.05
C LEU A 19 -1.60 10.72 -21.27
N MET A 20 -1.13 9.77 -20.46
CA MET A 20 0.11 9.91 -19.69
C MET A 20 1.35 10.02 -20.60
N LYS A 21 1.40 9.29 -21.73
CA LYS A 21 2.48 9.43 -22.73
C LYS A 21 2.44 10.78 -23.43
N ASP A 22 1.24 11.24 -23.78
CA ASP A 22 1.05 12.46 -24.55
C ASP A 22 1.32 13.71 -23.68
N GLU A 23 0.95 13.68 -22.40
CA GLU A 23 1.17 14.81 -21.48
C GLU A 23 2.52 14.80 -20.77
N ASN A 24 3.01 13.64 -20.32
CA ASN A 24 4.30 13.56 -19.63
C ASN A 24 4.91 12.14 -19.67
N PRO A 25 5.74 11.84 -20.69
CA PRO A 25 6.34 10.50 -20.83
C PRO A 25 7.27 10.12 -19.68
N ASN A 26 7.84 11.09 -18.94
CA ASN A 26 8.69 10.83 -17.77
C ASN A 26 7.91 10.27 -16.58
N MET A 27 6.60 10.55 -16.51
CA MET A 27 5.73 10.01 -15.45
C MET A 27 5.62 8.48 -15.53
N LEU A 28 5.73 7.90 -16.73
CA LEU A 28 5.74 6.45 -16.90
C LEU A 28 7.03 5.80 -16.40
N LEU A 29 8.16 6.49 -16.59
CA LEU A 29 9.44 6.04 -16.08
C LEU A 29 9.43 6.05 -14.55
N VAL A 30 8.96 7.15 -13.95
CA VAL A 30 8.81 7.28 -12.48
C VAL A 30 7.88 6.20 -11.93
N ASN A 31 6.71 5.98 -12.54
CA ASN A 31 5.80 4.93 -12.12
C ASN A 31 6.41 3.51 -12.25
N CYS A 32 7.23 3.27 -13.29
CA CYS A 32 7.94 2.01 -13.46
C CYS A 32 9.00 1.80 -12.37
N VAL A 33 9.76 2.84 -12.03
CA VAL A 33 10.76 2.82 -10.96
C VAL A 33 10.08 2.55 -9.61
N ILE A 34 9.04 3.31 -9.26
CA ILE A 34 8.27 3.12 -8.01
C ILE A 34 7.67 1.71 -7.95
N HIS A 35 7.11 1.21 -9.06
CA HIS A 35 6.56 -0.14 -9.10
C HIS A 35 7.62 -1.22 -8.87
N ARG A 36 8.80 -1.05 -9.49
CA ARG A 36 9.93 -1.98 -9.30
C ARG A 36 10.49 -1.90 -7.89
N GLU A 37 10.66 -0.71 -7.33
CA GLU A 37 11.12 -0.52 -5.95
C GLU A 37 10.15 -1.17 -4.96
N ASN A 38 8.84 -1.00 -5.16
CA ASN A 38 7.82 -1.64 -4.34
C ASN A 38 7.85 -3.17 -4.50
N LEU A 39 8.07 -3.68 -5.71
CA LEU A 39 8.22 -5.11 -5.94
C LEU A 39 9.48 -5.68 -5.27
N VAL A 40 10.59 -4.95 -5.32
CA VAL A 40 11.83 -5.35 -4.66
C VAL A 40 11.65 -5.29 -3.14
N ALA A 41 11.04 -4.23 -2.60
CA ALA A 41 10.73 -4.11 -1.17
C ALA A 41 9.92 -5.30 -0.64
N LYS A 42 8.93 -5.76 -1.41
CA LYS A 42 8.15 -6.98 -1.13
C LYS A 42 8.93 -8.29 -1.26
N ASN A 43 10.19 -8.28 -1.70
CA ASN A 43 11.00 -9.49 -1.91
C ASN A 43 12.35 -9.46 -1.16
N ILE A 44 12.69 -8.38 -0.44
CA ILE A 44 13.99 -8.18 0.22
C ILE A 44 14.26 -9.18 1.37
N SER A 45 13.22 -9.74 2.02
CA SER A 45 13.40 -10.88 2.94
C SER A 45 12.06 -11.59 3.20
N PRO A 46 11.97 -12.92 3.01
CA PRO A 46 10.75 -13.68 3.31
C PRO A 46 10.30 -13.52 4.76
N VAL A 47 11.24 -13.55 5.72
CA VAL A 47 10.96 -13.39 7.14
C VAL A 47 10.43 -11.99 7.45
N LEU A 48 11.03 -10.95 6.85
CA LEU A 48 10.56 -9.59 7.03
C LEU A 48 9.16 -9.39 6.44
N ASN A 49 8.89 -9.98 5.27
CA ASN A 49 7.57 -9.92 4.65
C ASN A 49 6.50 -10.60 5.48
N GLU A 50 6.79 -11.76 6.07
CA GLU A 50 5.85 -12.46 6.97
C GLU A 50 5.51 -11.60 8.20
N ILE A 51 6.53 -10.97 8.80
CA ILE A 51 6.34 -10.05 9.92
C ILE A 51 5.49 -8.85 9.50
N LEU A 52 5.80 -8.24 8.35
CA LEU A 52 5.02 -7.10 7.84
C LEU A 52 3.58 -7.48 7.50
N ASP A 53 3.35 -8.65 6.92
CA ASP A 53 2.01 -9.16 6.62
C ASP A 53 1.19 -9.42 7.89
N LEU A 54 1.83 -9.98 8.94
CA LEU A 54 1.20 -10.17 10.24
C LEU A 54 0.82 -8.81 10.87
N VAL A 55 1.73 -7.84 10.83
CA VAL A 55 1.48 -6.48 11.32
C VAL A 55 0.32 -5.84 10.57
N MET A 56 0.30 -5.96 9.23
CA MET A 56 -0.79 -5.45 8.39
C MET A 56 -2.13 -6.10 8.70
N LYS A 57 -2.17 -7.41 8.94
CA LYS A 57 -3.37 -8.14 9.36
C LYS A 57 -3.90 -7.64 10.70
N CYS A 58 -3.01 -7.45 11.69
CA CYS A 58 -3.38 -6.88 12.99
C CYS A 58 -3.96 -5.48 12.84
N ILE A 59 -3.29 -4.61 12.09
CA ILE A 59 -3.76 -3.25 11.80
C ILE A 59 -5.14 -3.28 11.12
N ASN A 60 -5.33 -4.13 10.13
CA ASN A 60 -6.60 -4.24 9.41
C ASN A 60 -7.73 -4.77 10.30
N ALA A 61 -7.45 -5.70 11.22
CA ALA A 61 -8.43 -6.18 12.19
C ALA A 61 -8.86 -5.06 13.16
N VAL A 62 -7.91 -4.24 13.62
CA VAL A 62 -8.20 -3.07 14.46
C VAL A 62 -9.00 -2.01 13.68
N LYS A 63 -8.71 -1.81 12.39
CA LYS A 63 -9.44 -0.89 11.51
C LYS A 63 -10.87 -1.37 11.20
N ALA A 64 -11.07 -2.66 10.98
CA ALA A 64 -12.37 -3.23 10.61
C ALA A 64 -13.36 -3.26 11.79
N ASN A 65 -12.85 -3.26 13.03
CA ASN A 65 -13.66 -3.35 14.23
C ASN A 65 -13.54 -2.07 15.07
N THR A 66 -14.60 -1.27 15.09
CA THR A 66 -14.66 -0.02 15.86
C THR A 66 -14.39 -0.21 17.35
N LYS A 67 -14.78 -1.35 17.95
CA LYS A 67 -14.48 -1.67 19.35
C LYS A 67 -13.00 -1.94 19.56
N CYS A 68 -12.35 -2.64 18.63
CA CYS A 68 -10.89 -2.87 18.67
C CYS A 68 -10.11 -1.55 18.51
N GLY A 69 -10.57 -0.66 17.63
CA GLY A 69 -9.98 0.69 17.48
C GLY A 69 -10.03 1.50 18.79
N SER A 70 -11.16 1.48 19.50
CA SER A 70 -11.29 2.15 20.80
C SER A 70 -10.42 1.52 21.89
N LEU A 71 -10.34 0.19 21.94
CA LEU A 71 -9.45 -0.52 22.89
C LEU A 71 -7.98 -0.26 22.60
N PHE A 72 -7.58 -0.24 21.32
CA PHE A 72 -6.23 0.11 20.90
C PHE A 72 -5.86 1.53 21.34
N LYS A 73 -6.78 2.49 21.15
CA LYS A 73 -6.59 3.87 21.60
C LYS A 73 -6.35 3.95 23.11
N LEU A 74 -7.20 3.31 23.91
CA LEU A 74 -7.06 3.25 25.37
C LEU A 74 -5.70 2.64 25.78
N PHE A 75 -5.30 1.54 25.14
CA PHE A 75 -4.01 0.90 25.39
C PHE A 75 -2.82 1.83 25.11
N CYS A 76 -2.87 2.61 24.03
CA CYS A 76 -1.85 3.60 23.70
C CYS A 76 -1.83 4.77 24.69
N GLU A 77 -3.00 5.25 25.13
CA GLU A 77 -3.13 6.32 26.12
C GLU A 77 -2.56 5.90 27.49
N GLU A 78 -2.80 4.67 27.94
CA GLU A 78 -2.23 4.12 29.18
C GLU A 78 -0.70 4.07 29.17
N ARG A 79 -0.09 3.91 27.98
CA ARG A 79 1.37 3.85 27.81
C ARG A 79 2.02 5.20 27.48
N ASN A 80 1.25 6.30 27.50
CA ASN A 80 1.71 7.63 27.08
C ASN A 80 2.32 7.65 25.67
N GLU A 81 1.78 6.82 24.77
CA GLU A 81 2.22 6.80 23.38
C GLU A 81 1.79 8.08 22.64
N TYR A 82 2.69 8.64 21.83
CA TYR A 82 2.40 9.85 21.06
C TYR A 82 1.35 9.60 19.96
N HIS A 83 1.32 8.38 19.42
CA HIS A 83 0.42 7.96 18.33
C HIS A 83 -0.75 7.11 18.85
N VAL A 84 -1.73 7.75 19.50
CA VAL A 84 -2.90 7.07 20.08
C VAL A 84 -3.97 6.63 19.08
N ARG A 85 -3.83 7.05 17.81
CA ARG A 85 -4.81 6.80 16.76
C ARG A 85 -4.11 6.22 15.55
N LEU A 86 -4.55 5.05 15.12
CA LEU A 86 -4.14 4.48 13.84
C LEU A 86 -4.54 5.45 12.72
N THR A 87 -3.56 6.06 12.07
CA THR A 87 -3.78 6.89 10.89
C THR A 87 -4.30 5.98 9.78
N LEU A 88 -5.53 6.25 9.32
CA LEU A 88 -6.15 5.58 8.18
C LEU A 88 -5.54 6.08 6.86
N HIS A 89 -4.21 6.16 6.76
CA HIS A 89 -3.58 6.39 5.47
C HIS A 89 -3.68 5.09 4.68
N THR A 90 -4.80 4.95 3.98
CA THR A 90 -4.89 4.08 2.81
C THR A 90 -3.86 4.63 1.83
N GLU A 91 -2.74 3.93 1.67
CA GLU A 91 -1.83 4.22 0.57
C GLU A 91 -2.55 3.91 -0.74
N ILE A 92 -3.13 4.98 -1.28
CA ILE A 92 -3.09 5.44 -2.67
C ILE A 92 -2.51 4.42 -3.67
N ILE A 93 -3.43 3.87 -4.47
CA ILE A 93 -3.38 3.39 -5.88
C ILE A 93 -2.01 2.99 -6.45
#